data_AF-A0A916HSV7-F1
#
_entry.id   AF-A0A916HSV7-F1
#
_cell.length_a   1.000
_cell.length_b   1.000
_cell.length_c   1.000
_cell.angle_alpha   90.00
_cell.angle_beta   90.00
_cell.angle_gamma   90.00
#
_symmetry.space_group_name_H-M   'P 1'
#
loop_
_entity.id
_entity.type
_entity.pdbx_description
1 polymer ?
#
loop_
_entity_poly.entity_id
_entity_poly.type
_entity_poly.pdbx_seq_one_letter_code
_entity_poly.pdbx_strand_id
1 'polypeptide(L)'
;MTRRQLILAGMFLSALVVAFFLRDVVERALILPLAYLWWLLGVYYSVLPQFILWILLVAVVAISAITTLTPRFETRARFRPPLIPPKGQIKETVEWLEKSQGGNYYKWLVANRLGRIAREILSQREGRLTGKMFGHLEGRDWNPPRNVDDYLESGLNKSFADYPRPRFWQTPKPTPLDADPKQVIEYLEDEMKTGNK
;
A
#
# COMPACT_ATOMS: atom_id res chain seq x y z
N MET A 1 54.39 -53.94 -21.12
CA MET A 1 53.21 -53.11 -20.81
C MET A 1 53.03 -53.04 -19.31
N THR A 2 52.95 -51.85 -18.73
CA THR A 2 52.77 -51.70 -17.27
C THR A 2 51.32 -52.02 -16.91
N ARG A 3 51.09 -52.63 -15.75
CA ARG A 3 49.76 -53.04 -15.25
C ARG A 3 48.69 -51.92 -15.37
N ARG A 4 49.11 -50.66 -15.23
CA ARG A 4 48.28 -49.47 -15.41
C ARG A 4 47.71 -49.32 -16.84
N GLN A 5 48.49 -49.63 -17.87
CA GLN A 5 48.04 -49.55 -19.27
C GLN A 5 46.98 -50.60 -19.57
N LEU A 6 47.11 -51.81 -19.01
CA LEU A 6 46.11 -52.86 -19.17
C LEU A 6 44.78 -52.51 -18.47
N ILE A 7 44.85 -51.89 -17.29
CA ILE A 7 43.65 -51.43 -16.57
C ILE A 7 42.94 -50.31 -17.34
N LEU A 8 43.70 -49.33 -17.86
CA LEU A 8 43.14 -48.24 -18.65
C LEU A 8 42.55 -48.74 -19.97
N ALA A 9 43.22 -49.66 -20.65
CA ALA A 9 42.69 -50.29 -21.86
C ALA A 9 41.39 -51.05 -21.58
N GLY A 10 41.34 -51.83 -20.51
CA GLY A 10 40.13 -52.54 -20.09
C GLY A 10 38.96 -51.59 -19.74
N MET A 11 39.24 -50.49 -19.04
CA MET A 11 38.23 -49.48 -18.71
C MET A 11 37.72 -48.74 -19.96
N PHE A 12 38.60 -48.45 -20.91
CA PHE A 12 38.19 -47.82 -22.16
C PHE A 12 37.34 -48.75 -23.02
N LEU A 13 37.70 -50.04 -23.08
CA LEU A 13 36.96 -51.05 -23.81
C LEU A 13 35.58 -51.29 -23.18
N SER A 14 35.48 -51.31 -21.85
CA SER A 14 34.19 -51.42 -21.17
C SER A 14 33.32 -50.18 -21.39
N ALA A 15 33.90 -48.98 -21.34
CA ALA A 15 33.18 -47.74 -21.65
C ALA A 15 32.63 -47.73 -23.08
N LEU A 16 33.41 -48.22 -24.06
CA LEU A 16 32.98 -48.36 -25.45
C LEU A 16 31.81 -49.33 -25.60
N VAL A 17 31.86 -50.48 -24.93
CA VAL A 17 30.76 -51.47 -24.97
C VAL A 17 29.49 -50.86 -24.37
N VAL A 18 29.60 -50.19 -23.22
CA VAL A 18 28.45 -49.50 -22.59
C VAL A 18 27.91 -48.41 -23.51
N ALA A 19 28.77 -47.58 -24.10
CA ALA A 19 28.36 -46.53 -25.04
C ALA A 19 27.67 -47.11 -26.28
N PHE A 20 28.13 -48.26 -26.78
CA PHE A 20 27.51 -48.94 -27.92
C PHE A 20 26.09 -49.42 -27.58
N PHE A 21 25.88 -50.01 -26.40
CA PHE A 21 24.53 -50.43 -25.95
C PHE A 21 23.63 -49.23 -25.62
N LEU A 22 24.18 -48.14 -25.08
CA LEU A 22 23.42 -46.92 -24.81
C LEU A 22 23.09 -46.13 -26.08
N ARG A 23 23.76 -46.41 -27.21
CA ARG A 23 23.56 -45.67 -28.45
C ARG A 23 22.09 -45.62 -28.86
N ASP A 24 21.42 -46.77 -28.89
CA ASP A 24 19.99 -46.85 -29.27
C ASP A 24 19.09 -46.09 -28.29
N VAL A 25 19.43 -46.13 -27.00
CA VAL A 25 18.68 -45.41 -25.96
C VAL A 25 18.86 -43.91 -26.14
N VAL A 26 20.09 -43.43 -26.32
CA VAL A 26 20.39 -42.00 -26.55
C VAL A 26 19.75 -41.52 -27.85
N GLU A 27 19.83 -42.32 -28.91
CA GLU A 27 19.23 -41.98 -30.20
C GLU A 27 17.70 -41.81 -30.09
N ARG A 28 17.03 -42.76 -29.45
CA ARG A 28 15.57 -42.74 -29.33
C ARG A 28 15.06 -41.77 -28.27
N ALA A 29 15.75 -41.67 -27.13
CA ALA A 29 15.30 -40.85 -26.01
C ALA A 29 15.71 -39.38 -26.13
N LEU A 30 16.80 -39.07 -26.85
CA LEU A 30 17.32 -37.70 -26.95
C LEU A 30 17.37 -37.22 -28.41
N ILE A 31 18.05 -37.94 -29.30
CA ILE A 31 18.32 -37.43 -30.66
C ILE A 31 17.01 -37.26 -31.45
N LEU A 32 16.16 -38.28 -31.48
CA LEU A 32 14.87 -38.23 -32.19
C LEU A 32 13.94 -37.10 -31.67
N PRO A 33 13.67 -36.96 -30.36
CA PRO A 33 12.81 -35.87 -29.89
C PRO A 33 13.42 -34.49 -30.12
N LEU A 34 14.75 -34.32 -30.00
CA LEU A 34 15.39 -33.04 -30.34
C LEU A 34 15.27 -32.73 -31.84
N ALA A 35 15.51 -33.71 -32.71
CA ALA A 35 15.35 -33.54 -34.16
C ALA A 35 13.91 -33.18 -34.52
N TYR A 36 12.93 -33.82 -33.87
CA TYR A 36 11.52 -33.52 -34.06
C TYR A 36 11.15 -32.12 -33.56
N LEU A 37 11.65 -31.71 -32.39
CA LEU A 37 11.48 -30.34 -31.88
C LEU A 37 12.09 -29.30 -32.82
N TRP A 38 13.28 -29.56 -33.35
CA TRP A 38 13.95 -28.67 -34.30
C TRP A 38 13.15 -28.54 -35.60
N TRP A 39 12.68 -29.67 -36.14
CA TRP A 39 11.83 -29.70 -37.32
C TRP A 39 10.51 -28.96 -37.08
N LEU A 40 9.85 -29.20 -35.94
CA LEU A 40 8.62 -28.52 -35.54
C LEU A 40 8.84 -27.00 -35.44
N LEU A 41 9.96 -26.56 -34.86
CA LEU A 41 10.34 -25.15 -34.83
C LEU A 41 10.44 -24.60 -36.25
N GLY A 42 11.14 -25.30 -37.14
CA GLY A 42 11.29 -24.91 -38.54
C GLY A 42 9.95 -24.76 -39.27
N VAL A 43 9.03 -25.70 -39.05
CA VAL A 43 7.66 -25.63 -39.58
C VAL A 43 6.88 -24.47 -38.97
N TYR A 44 6.98 -24.27 -37.66
CA TYR A 44 6.32 -23.15 -36.98
C TYR A 44 6.80 -21.80 -37.53
N TYR A 45 8.10 -21.66 -37.79
CA TYR A 45 8.69 -20.48 -38.40
C TYR A 45 8.29 -20.27 -39.85
N SER A 46 8.14 -21.34 -40.64
CA SER A 46 7.75 -21.25 -42.06
C SER A 46 6.25 -21.04 -42.26
N VAL A 47 5.43 -21.56 -41.34
CA VAL A 47 3.97 -21.40 -41.33
C VAL A 47 3.57 -20.05 -40.76
N LEU A 48 4.35 -19.48 -39.84
CA LEU A 48 4.16 -18.10 -39.40
C LEU A 48 4.28 -17.18 -40.62
N PRO A 49 3.18 -16.59 -41.09
CA PRO A 49 3.23 -15.68 -42.20
C PRO A 49 4.13 -14.54 -41.78
N GLN A 50 5.16 -14.25 -42.58
CA GLN A 50 6.10 -13.16 -42.32
C GLN A 50 5.36 -11.85 -42.00
N PHE A 51 4.17 -11.68 -42.58
CA PHE A 51 3.22 -10.62 -42.30
C PHE A 51 2.79 -10.50 -40.82
N ILE A 52 2.54 -11.60 -40.09
CA ILE A 52 2.16 -11.56 -38.67
C ILE A 52 3.30 -11.01 -37.81
N LEU A 53 4.54 -11.41 -38.10
CA LEU A 53 5.72 -10.88 -37.40
C LEU A 53 5.88 -9.38 -37.65
N TRP A 54 5.64 -8.92 -38.88
CA TRP A 54 5.62 -7.50 -39.21
C TRP A 54 4.50 -6.74 -38.49
N ILE A 55 3.29 -7.28 -38.45
CA ILE A 55 2.18 -6.66 -37.69
C ILE A 55 2.56 -6.53 -36.22
N LEU A 56 3.08 -7.59 -35.61
CA LEU A 56 3.46 -7.59 -34.20
C LEU A 56 4.56 -6.57 -33.93
N LEU A 57 5.59 -6.53 -34.78
CA LEU A 57 6.69 -5.57 -34.67
C LEU A 57 6.19 -4.13 -34.83
N VAL A 58 5.36 -3.86 -35.84
CA VAL A 58 4.74 -2.54 -36.05
C VAL A 58 3.86 -2.16 -34.86
N ALA A 59 3.08 -3.09 -34.31
CA ALA A 59 2.25 -2.84 -33.14
C ALA A 59 3.09 -2.48 -31.90
N VAL A 60 4.19 -3.19 -31.64
CA VAL A 60 5.10 -2.87 -30.53
C VAL A 60 5.71 -1.48 -30.69
N VAL A 61 6.19 -1.15 -31.90
CA VAL A 61 6.75 0.18 -32.20
C VAL A 61 5.68 1.25 -32.07
N ALA A 62 4.46 1.02 -32.57
CA ALA A 62 3.35 1.95 -32.48
C ALA A 62 2.93 2.19 -31.03
N ILE A 63 2.81 1.15 -30.21
CA ILE A 63 2.53 1.27 -28.78
C ILE A 63 3.63 2.07 -28.09
N SER A 64 4.90 1.74 -28.36
CA SER A 64 6.03 2.46 -27.79
C SER A 64 5.99 3.94 -28.18
N ALA A 65 5.78 4.24 -29.46
CA ALA A 65 5.62 5.61 -29.96
C ALA A 65 4.46 6.32 -29.27
N ILE A 66 3.28 5.69 -29.16
CA ILE A 66 2.13 6.27 -28.44
C ILE A 66 2.49 6.53 -26.98
N THR A 67 3.13 5.60 -26.27
CA THR A 67 3.53 5.82 -24.87
C THR A 67 4.57 6.92 -24.68
N THR A 68 5.40 7.18 -25.71
CA THR A 68 6.41 8.24 -25.71
C THR A 68 5.83 9.60 -26.11
N LEU A 69 4.95 9.63 -27.11
CA LEU A 69 4.30 10.83 -27.63
C LEU A 69 3.12 11.27 -26.78
N THR A 70 2.50 10.36 -26.04
CA THR A 70 1.54 10.75 -25.01
C THR A 70 2.34 11.54 -24.00
N PRO A 71 2.12 12.86 -23.86
CA PRO A 71 2.75 13.61 -22.80
C PRO A 71 2.37 12.84 -21.55
N ARG A 72 3.36 12.32 -20.83
CA ARG A 72 3.13 11.88 -19.47
C ARG A 72 2.42 13.06 -18.85
N PHE A 73 1.13 12.91 -18.54
CA PHE A 73 0.44 13.82 -17.65
C PHE A 73 1.15 13.61 -16.32
N GLU A 74 2.36 14.16 -16.22
CA GLU A 74 2.92 14.56 -14.97
C GLU A 74 1.86 15.51 -14.44
N THR A 75 0.98 15.01 -13.58
CA THR A 75 0.40 15.74 -12.46
C THR A 75 1.53 16.18 -11.51
N ARG A 76 2.58 16.72 -12.09
CA ARG A 76 3.62 17.54 -11.51
C ARG A 76 3.47 18.88 -12.19
N ALA A 77 2.28 19.46 -12.03
CA ALA A 77 2.26 20.84 -11.64
C ALA A 77 3.23 20.94 -10.45
N ARG A 78 4.47 21.36 -10.71
CA ARG A 78 5.18 22.18 -9.73
C ARG A 78 4.28 23.39 -9.54
N PHE A 79 3.22 23.23 -8.77
CA PHE A 79 2.77 24.28 -7.89
C PHE A 79 4.04 24.62 -7.11
N ARG A 80 4.77 25.64 -7.58
CA ARG A 80 5.28 26.60 -6.61
C ARG A 80 3.99 27.05 -5.94
N PRO A 81 3.67 26.60 -4.70
CA PRO A 81 2.58 27.25 -4.01
C PRO A 81 2.89 28.75 -4.11
N PRO A 82 1.91 29.61 -4.44
CA PRO A 82 2.10 31.02 -4.15
C PRO A 82 2.64 31.09 -2.72
N LEU A 83 3.60 31.97 -2.42
CA LEU A 83 4.02 32.17 -1.03
C LEU A 83 2.76 32.50 -0.25
N ILE A 84 2.13 31.49 0.35
CA ILE A 84 1.00 31.65 1.23
C ILE A 84 1.68 32.32 2.42
N PRO A 85 1.40 33.60 2.70
CA PRO A 85 1.94 34.23 3.90
C PRO A 85 1.59 33.30 5.05
N PRO A 86 2.54 33.00 5.97
CA PRO A 86 2.36 31.98 6.98
C PRO A 86 1.00 32.16 7.64
N LYS A 87 0.03 31.33 7.23
CA LYS A 87 -1.32 31.37 7.79
C LYS A 87 -1.09 30.99 9.24
N GLY A 88 -1.38 31.91 10.16
CA GLY A 88 -1.26 31.61 11.58
C GLY A 88 -1.98 30.30 11.90
N GLN A 89 -1.41 29.48 12.80
CA GLN A 89 -1.91 28.15 13.15
C GLN A 89 -3.42 28.14 13.48
N ILE A 90 -3.94 29.27 13.95
CA ILE A 90 -5.38 29.50 14.23
C ILE A 90 -6.19 29.52 12.93
N LYS A 91 -5.76 30.26 11.90
CA LYS A 91 -6.48 30.39 10.63
C LYS A 91 -6.58 29.05 9.91
N GLU A 92 -5.52 28.24 9.99
CA GLU A 92 -5.57 26.87 9.50
C GLU A 92 -6.61 26.06 10.27
N THR A 93 -6.58 26.08 11.60
CA THR A 93 -7.53 25.31 12.44
C THR A 93 -8.99 25.69 12.19
N VAL A 94 -9.28 26.98 11.99
CA VAL A 94 -10.62 27.46 11.61
C VAL A 94 -11.02 26.93 10.23
N GLU A 95 -10.10 26.93 9.25
CA GLU A 95 -10.37 26.40 7.91
C GLU A 95 -10.67 24.88 7.93
N TRP A 96 -10.00 24.11 8.81
CA TRP A 96 -10.29 22.69 9.01
C TRP A 96 -11.65 22.47 9.69
N LEU A 97 -12.00 23.32 10.66
CA LEU A 97 -13.30 23.25 11.34
C LEU A 97 -14.45 23.58 10.38
N GLU A 98 -14.28 24.57 9.51
CA GLU A 98 -15.26 24.92 8.47
C GLU A 98 -15.43 23.77 7.47
N LYS A 99 -14.32 23.12 7.06
CA LYS A 99 -14.34 21.94 6.17
C LYS A 99 -14.81 20.65 6.84
N SER A 100 -14.96 20.60 8.16
CA SER A 100 -15.44 19.40 8.88
C SER A 100 -16.84 18.96 8.44
N GLN A 101 -17.66 19.89 7.95
CA GLN A 101 -18.97 19.58 7.36
C GLN A 101 -18.86 18.78 6.05
N GLY A 102 -17.71 18.82 5.37
CA GLY A 102 -17.48 18.23 4.05
C GLY A 102 -17.15 16.73 4.03
N GLY A 103 -16.89 16.09 5.19
CA GLY A 103 -16.76 14.63 5.24
C GLY A 103 -16.11 14.00 6.47
N ASN A 104 -16.31 12.68 6.59
CA ASN A 104 -15.86 11.86 7.74
C ASN A 104 -14.37 11.99 8.03
N TYR A 105 -13.54 12.18 6.99
CA TYR A 105 -12.11 12.42 7.17
C TYR A 105 -11.83 13.71 7.96
N TYR A 106 -12.49 14.81 7.60
CA TYR A 106 -12.29 16.09 8.28
C TYR A 106 -12.87 16.08 9.70
N LYS A 107 -14.03 15.44 9.90
CA LYS A 107 -14.60 15.21 11.23
C LYS A 107 -13.65 14.40 12.12
N TRP A 108 -13.13 13.30 11.59
CA TRP A 108 -12.12 12.48 12.28
C TRP A 108 -10.87 13.28 12.63
N LEU A 109 -10.38 14.14 11.73
CA LEU A 109 -9.19 14.93 12.00
C LEU A 109 -9.41 15.94 13.13
N VAL A 110 -10.56 16.62 13.14
CA VAL A 110 -10.93 17.53 14.24
C VAL A 110 -11.03 16.76 15.55
N ALA A 111 -11.70 15.59 15.56
CA ALA A 111 -11.78 14.72 16.72
C ALA A 111 -10.40 14.26 17.22
N ASN A 112 -9.51 13.83 16.31
CA ASN A 112 -8.15 13.41 16.64
C ASN A 112 -7.36 14.53 17.31
N ARG A 113 -7.46 15.76 16.77
CA ARG A 113 -6.75 16.91 17.31
C ARG A 113 -7.28 17.31 18.70
N LEU A 114 -8.59 17.34 18.89
CA LEU A 114 -9.20 17.60 20.20
C LEU A 114 -8.87 16.49 21.21
N GLY A 115 -8.86 15.23 20.78
CA GLY A 115 -8.43 14.11 21.62
C GLY A 115 -6.98 14.21 22.07
N ARG A 116 -6.08 14.67 21.20
CA ARG A 116 -4.67 14.92 21.58
C ARG A 116 -4.55 16.02 22.63
N ILE A 117 -5.33 17.09 22.49
CA ILE A 117 -5.38 18.19 23.47
C ILE A 117 -5.91 17.67 24.81
N ALA A 118 -7.01 16.92 24.80
CA ALA A 118 -7.58 16.30 26.01
C ALA A 118 -6.54 15.45 26.74
N ARG A 119 -5.82 14.60 26.00
CA ARG A 119 -4.74 13.78 26.53
C ARG A 119 -3.60 14.60 27.11
N GLU A 120 -3.23 15.69 26.45
CA GLU A 120 -2.19 16.59 26.94
C GLU A 120 -2.60 17.26 28.26
N ILE A 121 -3.84 17.75 28.36
CA ILE A 121 -4.41 18.31 29.60
C ILE A 121 -4.35 17.29 30.75
N LEU A 122 -4.81 16.05 30.50
CA LEU A 122 -4.76 14.98 31.50
C LEU A 122 -3.32 14.63 31.91
N SER A 123 -2.41 14.55 30.94
CA SER A 123 -0.99 14.24 31.21
C SER A 123 -0.31 15.30 32.07
N GLN A 124 -0.67 16.57 31.88
CA GLN A 124 -0.16 17.68 32.69
C GLN A 124 -0.72 17.62 34.12
N ARG A 125 -2.00 17.29 34.28
CA ARG A 125 -2.66 17.15 35.60
C ARG A 125 -2.09 16.01 36.44
N GLU A 126 -1.76 14.89 35.83
CA GLU A 126 -1.29 13.68 36.55
C GLU A 126 0.21 13.68 36.86
N GLY A 127 0.96 14.66 36.36
CA GLY A 127 2.40 14.82 36.63
C GLY A 127 3.28 13.66 36.13
N ARG A 128 2.72 12.75 35.31
CA ARG A 128 3.43 11.59 34.76
C ARG A 128 3.03 11.35 33.31
N LEU A 129 4.03 11.08 32.48
CA LEU A 129 3.90 10.45 31.18
C LEU A 129 3.38 9.02 31.38
N THR A 130 2.09 8.87 31.66
CA THR A 130 1.48 7.54 31.79
C THR A 130 1.59 6.88 30.42
N GLY A 131 2.50 5.90 30.31
CA GLY A 131 3.01 5.30 29.07
C GLY A 131 2.01 4.52 28.21
N LYS A 132 0.73 4.83 28.28
CA LYS A 132 -0.32 4.31 27.40
C LYS A 132 -0.71 5.37 26.38
N MET A 133 0.14 5.57 25.36
CA MET A 133 -0.20 6.42 24.20
C MET A 133 -1.47 5.97 23.44
N PHE A 134 -1.97 4.76 23.70
CA PHE A 134 -3.06 4.12 22.96
C PHE A 134 -4.19 3.61 23.87
N GLY A 135 -4.35 4.22 25.06
CA GLY A 135 -5.45 3.89 25.97
C GLY A 135 -6.69 4.75 25.75
N HIS A 136 -7.80 4.29 26.34
CA HIS A 136 -8.98 5.11 26.61
C HIS A 136 -8.57 6.34 27.44
N LEU A 137 -9.21 7.49 27.20
CA LEU A 137 -9.00 8.70 27.99
C LEU A 137 -9.54 8.48 29.41
N GLU A 138 -8.63 8.21 30.34
CA GLU A 138 -8.92 8.04 31.76
C GLU A 138 -8.01 8.98 32.54
N GLY A 139 -8.55 9.60 33.60
CA GLY A 139 -7.73 10.36 34.52
C GLY A 139 -8.46 10.84 35.77
N ARG A 140 -7.72 11.44 36.69
CA ARG A 140 -8.30 12.00 37.93
C ARG A 140 -9.32 13.10 37.58
N ASP A 141 -10.55 12.90 38.05
CA ASP A 141 -11.72 13.77 37.83
C ASP A 141 -12.15 13.90 36.35
N TRP A 142 -11.71 12.99 35.47
CA TRP A 142 -12.18 12.91 34.10
C TRP A 142 -13.51 12.16 34.02
N ASN A 143 -14.61 12.89 33.83
CA ASN A 143 -15.94 12.32 33.66
C ASN A 143 -16.70 13.04 32.53
N PRO A 144 -16.27 12.89 31.27
CA PRO A 144 -16.90 13.54 30.14
C PRO A 144 -18.33 13.03 29.92
N PRO A 145 -19.24 13.89 29.43
CA PRO A 145 -20.50 13.44 28.87
C PRO A 145 -20.27 12.39 27.77
N ARG A 146 -21.15 11.38 27.70
CA ARG A 146 -20.99 10.22 26.79
C ARG A 146 -20.71 10.59 25.33
N ASN A 147 -21.36 11.63 24.82
CA ASN A 147 -21.17 12.14 23.46
C ASN A 147 -19.77 12.74 23.24
N VAL A 148 -19.21 13.41 24.25
CA VAL A 148 -17.86 13.97 24.22
C VAL A 148 -16.83 12.85 24.28
N ASP A 149 -17.04 11.88 25.16
CA ASP A 149 -16.18 10.71 25.30
C ASP A 149 -16.12 9.90 23.99
N ASP A 150 -17.28 9.51 23.46
CA ASP A 150 -17.39 8.75 22.21
C ASP A 150 -16.74 9.50 21.03
N TYR A 151 -16.83 10.84 20.99
CA TYR A 151 -16.23 11.68 19.96
C TYR A 151 -14.70 11.70 20.06
N LEU A 152 -14.14 11.97 21.25
CA LEU A 152 -12.70 12.02 21.49
C LEU A 152 -12.06 10.64 21.26
N GLU A 153 -12.70 9.58 21.75
CA GLU A 153 -12.26 8.20 21.56
C GLU A 153 -12.26 7.79 20.09
N SER A 154 -13.29 8.18 19.34
CA SER A 154 -13.36 7.93 17.91
C SER A 154 -12.27 8.67 17.13
N GLY A 155 -11.82 9.83 17.60
CA GLY A 155 -10.70 10.55 17.03
C GLY A 155 -9.35 9.91 17.33
N LEU A 156 -9.16 9.38 18.54
CA LEU A 156 -7.87 8.88 19.02
C LEU A 156 -7.60 7.42 18.67
N ASN A 157 -8.60 6.57 18.87
CA ASN A 157 -8.44 5.11 18.90
C ASN A 157 -9.10 4.43 17.68
N LYS A 158 -9.85 5.17 16.86
CA LYS A 158 -10.46 4.68 15.61
C LYS A 158 -9.94 5.41 14.39
N SER A 159 -10.11 4.80 13.23
CA SER A 159 -9.74 5.38 11.94
C SER A 159 -10.97 5.96 11.24
N PHE A 160 -10.77 6.96 10.38
CA PHE A 160 -11.84 7.47 9.51
C PHE A 160 -12.45 6.37 8.62
N ALA A 161 -11.69 5.31 8.33
CA ALA A 161 -12.12 4.16 7.53
C ALA A 161 -13.19 3.31 8.23
N ASP A 162 -13.24 3.36 9.56
CA ASP A 162 -14.25 2.64 10.36
C ASP A 162 -15.64 3.26 10.24
N TYR A 163 -15.72 4.44 9.61
CA TYR A 163 -16.94 5.18 9.31
C TYR A 163 -17.14 5.28 7.80
N PRO A 164 -17.44 4.16 7.11
CA PRO A 164 -17.64 4.18 5.67
C PRO A 164 -18.83 5.08 5.33
N ARG A 165 -18.67 5.89 4.28
CA ARG A 165 -19.80 6.63 3.72
C ARG A 165 -20.79 5.62 3.12
N PRO A 166 -22.10 5.78 3.35
CA PRO A 166 -23.11 4.95 2.71
C PRO A 166 -22.91 5.00 1.18
N ARG A 167 -22.89 3.83 0.55
CA ARG A 167 -23.01 3.73 -0.92
C ARG A 167 -24.47 3.98 -1.30
N PHE A 168 -24.70 4.36 -2.55
CA PHE A 168 -25.99 4.74 -3.14
C PHE A 168 -27.23 4.15 -2.43
N TRP A 169 -28.19 5.03 -2.10
CA TRP A 169 -29.52 4.76 -1.54
C TRP A 169 -29.58 4.32 -0.07
N GLN A 170 -28.47 4.37 0.68
CA GLN A 170 -28.49 4.16 2.13
C GLN A 170 -28.51 5.48 2.89
N THR A 171 -29.37 5.58 3.91
CA THR A 171 -29.36 6.70 4.86
C THR A 171 -28.06 6.67 5.68
N PRO A 172 -27.37 7.82 5.85
CA PRO A 172 -26.20 7.89 6.72
C PRO A 172 -26.56 7.42 8.12
N LYS A 173 -25.82 6.43 8.64
CA LYS A 173 -25.93 6.07 10.06
C LYS A 173 -25.26 7.19 10.87
N PRO A 174 -25.87 7.64 11.98
CA PRO A 174 -25.23 8.60 12.87
C PRO A 174 -23.93 7.99 13.40
N THR A 175 -22.85 8.74 13.25
CA THR A 175 -21.52 8.37 13.72
C THR A 175 -21.17 9.19 14.97
N PRO A 176 -20.35 8.68 15.90
CA PRO A 176 -19.84 9.48 17.02
C PRO A 176 -19.14 10.77 16.57
N LEU A 177 -18.56 10.77 15.37
CA LEU A 177 -17.92 11.94 14.73
C LEU A 177 -18.91 13.04 14.32
N ASP A 178 -20.22 12.79 14.41
CA ASP A 178 -21.28 13.78 14.15
C ASP A 178 -21.61 14.63 15.39
N ALA A 179 -20.97 14.38 16.55
CA ALA A 179 -21.12 15.25 17.70
C ALA A 179 -20.61 16.67 17.40
N ASP A 180 -21.24 17.68 18.01
CA ASP A 180 -20.88 19.08 17.83
C ASP A 180 -19.49 19.36 18.44
N PRO A 181 -18.48 19.72 17.64
CA PRO A 181 -17.14 20.04 18.16
C PRO A 181 -17.17 21.16 19.21
N LYS A 182 -18.16 22.05 19.16
CA LYS A 182 -18.30 23.14 20.12
C LYS A 182 -18.52 22.63 21.54
N GLN A 183 -19.36 21.60 21.72
CA GLN A 183 -19.62 20.99 23.03
C GLN A 183 -18.35 20.36 23.62
N VAL A 184 -17.54 19.74 22.76
CA VAL A 184 -16.26 19.13 23.15
C VAL A 184 -15.27 20.21 23.58
N ILE A 185 -15.19 21.32 22.85
CA ILE A 185 -14.33 22.45 23.19
C ILE A 185 -14.77 23.08 24.52
N GLU A 186 -16.06 23.36 24.70
CA GLU A 186 -16.61 23.92 25.94
C GLU A 186 -16.29 23.02 27.15
N TYR A 187 -16.39 21.70 26.99
CA TYR A 187 -16.01 20.74 28.04
C TYR A 187 -14.51 20.79 28.36
N LEU A 188 -13.64 20.77 27.34
CA LEU A 188 -12.19 20.84 27.54
C LEU A 188 -11.75 22.17 28.18
N GLU A 189 -12.41 23.27 27.83
CA GLU A 189 -12.17 24.57 28.46
C GLU A 189 -12.56 24.59 29.94
N ASP A 190 -13.66 23.92 30.31
CA ASP A 190 -14.09 23.79 31.70
C ASP A 190 -13.10 22.94 32.51
N GLU A 191 -12.65 21.81 31.96
CA GLU A 191 -11.62 20.94 32.56
C GLU A 191 -10.29 21.68 32.79
N MET A 192 -9.90 22.58 31.88
CA MET A 192 -8.72 23.42 32.07
C MET A 192 -8.89 24.45 33.19
N LYS A 193 -10.10 25.01 33.37
CA LYS A 193 -10.39 26.00 34.42
C LYS A 193 -10.47 25.36 35.79
N THR A 194 -11.03 24.16 35.89
CA THR A 194 -11.17 23.42 37.16
C THR A 194 -9.85 22.81 37.60
N GLY A 195 -9.04 22.30 36.67
CA GLY A 195 -7.75 21.67 36.98
C GLY A 195 -6.62 22.63 37.43
N ASN A 196 -6.83 23.94 37.35
CA ASN A 196 -5.85 24.97 37.73
C ASN A 196 -6.15 25.60 39.12
N LYS A 197 -7.00 24.95 39.91
CA LYS A 197 -7.27 25.28 41.32
C LYS A 197 -6.63 24.25 42.24
#